data_AF-A0A0F3GME1-F1
#
_entry.id   AF-A0A0F3GME1-F1
#
_cell.length_a   1.000
_cell.length_b   1.000
_cell.length_c   1.000
_cell.angle_alpha   90.00
_cell.angle_beta   90.00
_cell.angle_gamma   90.00
#
_symmetry.space_group_name_H-M   'P 1'
#
loop_
_entity.id
_entity.type
_entity.pdbx_description
1 polymer ?
#
loop_
_entity_poly.entity_id
_entity_poly.type
_entity_poly.pdbx_seq_one_letter_code
_entity_poly.pdbx_strand_id
1 'polypeptide(L)' 'EGLELKTLPIGTLMSLGDSVEAEVTQIGKECHSKCEIFYQAGQCVMPEEGIFVRVLKGGTLLPGAAIEIHDAGHEPK' A
#
# COMPACT_ATOMS: atom_id res chain seq x y z
N GLU A 1 8.09 7.31 9.12
CA GLU A 1 8.47 5.99 9.68
C GLU A 1 7.44 5.60 10.73
N GLY A 2 7.11 4.31 10.88
CA GLY A 2 6.23 3.84 11.95
C GLY A 2 4.98 3.04 11.53
N LEU A 3 4.73 2.84 10.24
CA LEU A 3 3.62 2.01 9.75
C LEU A 3 4.19 0.82 8.96
N GLU A 4 3.93 -0.39 9.44
CA GLU A 4 4.26 -1.62 8.72
C GLU A 4 3.15 -1.91 7.69
N LEU A 5 3.41 -1.60 6.42
CA LEU A 5 2.38 -1.60 5.37
C LEU A 5 1.93 -3.01 5.01
N LYS A 6 2.86 -3.96 4.88
CA LYS A 6 2.58 -5.33 4.42
C LYS A 6 1.75 -6.16 5.39
N THR A 7 1.62 -5.72 6.65
CA THR A 7 0.79 -6.38 7.66
C THR A 7 -0.62 -5.80 7.73
N LEU A 8 -0.94 -4.77 6.94
CA LEU A 8 -2.28 -4.21 6.88
C LEU A 8 -3.23 -5.20 6.18
N PRO A 9 -4.36 -5.58 6.81
CA PRO A 9 -5.35 -6.44 6.18
C PRO A 9 -5.87 -5.85 4.86
N ILE A 10 -6.21 -6.72 3.92
CA ILE A 10 -6.97 -6.30 2.73
C ILE A 10 -8.33 -5.77 3.20
N GLY A 11 -8.78 -4.66 2.61
CA GLY A 11 -9.95 -3.91 3.04
C GLY A 11 -9.64 -2.79 4.04
N THR A 12 -8.38 -2.65 4.49
CA THR A 12 -8.00 -1.57 5.40
C THR A 12 -8.26 -0.21 4.77
N LEU A 13 -9.02 0.64 5.46
CA LEU A 13 -9.32 2.01 5.06
C LEU A 13 -8.32 2.99 5.68
N MET A 14 -7.81 3.89 4.84
CA MET A 14 -6.86 4.91 5.26
C MET A 14 -7.15 6.27 4.62
N SER A 15 -6.87 7.32 5.38
CA SER A 15 -6.76 8.67 4.87
C SER A 15 -5.30 9.04 4.65
N LEU A 16 -5.04 9.65 3.50
CA LEU A 16 -3.75 10.17 3.11
C LEU A 16 -3.89 11.69 3.04
N GLY A 17 -3.19 12.40 3.92
CA GLY A 17 -3.37 13.85 4.08
C GLY A 17 -4.83 14.23 4.35
N ASP A 18 -5.24 15.42 3.88
CA ASP A 18 -6.55 15.99 4.23
C ASP A 18 -7.70 15.57 3.31
N SER A 19 -7.41 14.96 2.15
CA SER A 19 -8.39 14.85 1.06
C SER A 19 -8.47 13.50 0.35
N VAL A 20 -7.46 12.64 0.52
CA VAL A 20 -7.40 11.36 -0.18
C VAL A 20 -7.84 10.24 0.75
N GLU A 21 -8.74 9.40 0.27
CA GLU A 21 -9.17 8.18 0.96
C GLU A 21 -8.85 6.98 0.08
N ALA A 22 -8.29 5.94 0.68
CA ALA A 22 -7.87 4.74 -0.03
C ALA A 22 -8.14 3.47 0.79
N GLU A 23 -8.25 2.36 0.08
CA GLU A 23 -8.47 1.03 0.64
C GLU A 23 -7.39 0.08 0.17
N VAL A 24 -6.80 -0.71 1.08
CA VAL A 24 -5.85 -1.77 0.71
C VAL A 24 -6.57 -2.85 -0.07
N THR A 25 -6.14 -3.15 -1.29
CA THR A 25 -6.73 -4.19 -2.13
C THR A 25 -5.83 -5.40 -2.31
N GLN A 26 -4.52 -5.23 -2.13
CA GLN A 26 -3.56 -6.29 -2.38
C GLN A 26 -2.26 -6.04 -1.61
N ILE A 27 -1.67 -7.11 -1.10
CA ILE A 27 -0.33 -7.14 -0.50
C ILE A 27 0.59 -7.87 -1.47
N GLY A 28 1.70 -7.23 -1.81
CA GLY A 28 2.66 -7.72 -2.79
C GLY A 28 2.10 -7.76 -4.21
N LYS A 29 2.95 -7.93 -5.19
CA LYS A 29 2.54 -8.25 -6.56
C LYS A 29 3.40 -9.36 -7.13
N GLU A 30 2.75 -10.32 -7.79
CA GLU A 30 3.45 -11.37 -8.51
C GLU A 30 4.36 -10.75 -9.59
N CYS A 31 5.65 -11.09 -9.52
CA CYS A 31 6.68 -10.58 -10.41
C CYS A 31 6.73 -11.55 -11.62
N HIS A 32 6.00 -11.25 -12.70
CA HIS A 32 5.86 -12.19 -13.85
C HIS A 32 7.13 -12.32 -14.70
N SER A 33 8.02 -11.33 -14.65
CA SER A 33 9.29 -11.31 -15.35
C SER A 33 10.32 -10.56 -14.51
N LYS A 34 11.61 -10.84 -14.73
CA LYS A 34 12.69 -10.04 -14.13
C LYS A 34 12.59 -8.62 -14.68
N CYS A 35 12.11 -7.69 -13.86
CA CYS A 35 12.00 -6.27 -14.21
C CYS A 35 13.31 -5.53 -13.93
N GLU A 36 13.38 -4.25 -14.32
CA GLU A 36 14.55 -3.40 -14.11
C GLU A 36 15.02 -3.37 -12.64
N ILE A 37 14.07 -3.36 -11.70
CA ILE A 37 14.36 -3.40 -10.25
C ILE A 37 15.15 -4.66 -9.89
N PHE A 38 14.77 -5.83 -10.43
CA PHE A 38 15.47 -7.09 -10.19
C PHE A 38 16.89 -7.06 -10.76
N TYR A 39 17.09 -6.50 -11.96
CA TYR A 39 18.42 -6.40 -12.56
C TYR A 39 19.34 -5.42 -11.82
N GLN A 40 18.79 -4.32 -11.29
CA GLN A 40 19.55 -3.33 -10.55
C GLN A 40 19.85 -3.76 -9.11
N ALA A 41 18.87 -4.32 -8.40
CA ALA A 41 18.97 -4.64 -6.98
C ALA A 41 19.29 -6.12 -6.70
N GLY A 42 19.18 -7.00 -7.69
CA GLY A 42 19.33 -8.46 -7.53
C GLY A 42 18.12 -9.17 -6.91
N GLN A 43 17.11 -8.43 -6.45
CA GLN A 43 15.88 -8.91 -5.83
C GLN A 43 14.68 -8.02 -6.19
N CYS A 44 13.48 -8.60 -6.30
CA CYS A 44 12.24 -7.88 -6.57
C CYS A 44 11.59 -7.58 -5.21
N VAL A 45 11.56 -6.30 -4.77
CA VAL A 45 10.93 -5.92 -3.46
C VAL A 45 9.40 -5.93 -3.51
N MET A 46 8.86 -5.80 -4.73
CA MET A 46 7.42 -5.69 -5.02
C MET A 46 6.54 -6.84 -4.52
N PRO A 47 6.96 -8.12 -4.51
CA PRO A 47 6.15 -9.23 -4.02
C PRO A 47 6.06 -9.26 -2.50
N GLU A 48 7.01 -8.64 -1.80
CA GLU A 48 7.22 -8.87 -0.37
C GLU A 48 6.89 -7.62 0.48
N GLU A 49 7.17 -6.42 0.00
CA GLU A 49 7.14 -5.20 0.82
C GLU A 49 6.06 -4.19 0.39
N GLY A 50 5.50 -4.33 -0.82
CA GLY A 50 4.54 -3.37 -1.37
C GLY A 50 3.09 -3.66 -0.97
N ILE A 51 2.27 -2.61 -0.82
CA ILE A 51 0.82 -2.72 -0.83
C ILE A 51 0.25 -1.94 -2.01
N PHE A 52 -0.90 -2.39 -2.50
CA PHE A 52 -1.67 -1.68 -3.51
C PHE A 52 -3.00 -1.26 -2.90
N VAL A 53 -3.37 -0.02 -3.19
CA VAL A 53 -4.60 0.58 -2.70
C VAL A 53 -5.47 1.03 -3.85
N ARG A 54 -6.78 0.96 -3.65
CA ARG A 54 -7.77 1.62 -4.50
C ARG A 54 -8.10 2.98 -3.92
N VAL A 55 -8.01 4.02 -4.74
CA VAL A 55 -8.42 5.38 -4.35
C VAL A 55 -9.95 5.42 -4.33
N LEU A 56 -10.52 5.63 -3.15
CA LEU A 56 -11.96 5.82 -2.95
C LEU A 56 -12.34 7.29 -3.20
N LYS A 57 -11.48 8.21 -2.77
CA LYS A 57 -11.63 9.66 -2.98
C LYS A 57 -10.30 10.27 -3.38
N GLY A 58 -10.31 10.94 -4.54
CA GLY A 58 -9.13 11.65 -5.06
C GLY A 58 -8.92 13.01 -4.40
N GLY A 59 -7.69 13.50 -4.46
CA GLY A 59 -7.26 14.72 -3.77
C GLY A 59 -5.80 15.05 -4.05
N THR A 60 -5.25 15.99 -3.28
CA THR A 60 -3.84 16.41 -3.39
C THR A 60 -3.05 15.89 -2.19
N LEU A 61 -1.87 15.34 -2.47
CA LEU A 61 -0.90 14.91 -1.46
C LEU A 61 0.38 15.69 -1.61
N LEU A 62 0.99 16.02 -0.48
CA LEU A 62 2.30 16.64 -0.40
C LEU A 62 3.26 15.72 0.37
N PRO A 63 4.57 15.74 0.06
CA PRO A 63 5.56 15.04 0.88
C PRO A 63 5.43 15.43 2.35
N GLY A 64 5.43 14.43 3.23
CA GLY A 64 5.24 14.62 4.67
C GLY A 64 3.78 14.64 5.14
N ALA A 65 2.80 14.47 4.26
CA ALA A 65 1.41 14.26 4.66
C ALA A 65 1.26 13.04 5.57
N ALA A 66 0.38 13.17 6.57
CA ALA A 66 0.08 12.10 7.50
C ALA A 66 -0.69 10.96 6.82
N ILE A 67 -0.56 9.76 7.38
CA ILE A 67 -1.34 8.58 7.03
C ILE A 67 -2.10 8.17 8.28
N GLU A 68 -3.41 8.11 8.19
CA GLU A 68 -4.29 7.69 9.28
C GLU A 68 -5.04 6.43 8.86
N ILE A 69 -4.99 5.39 9.72
CA ILE A 69 -5.72 4.13 9.50
C ILE A 69 -7.03 4.20 10.28
N HIS A 70 -8.15 4.00 9.61
CA HIS A 70 -9.47 4.16 10.22
C HIS A 70 -10.14 2.83 10.55
N ASP A 71 -9.97 1.81 9.71
CA ASP A 71 -10.54 0.49 9.90
C ASP A 71 -9.54 -0.54 9.37
N ALA A 72 -8.99 -1.38 10.24
CA ALA A 72 -8.22 -2.53 9.81
C ALA A 72 -9.23 -3.60 9.39
N GLY A 73 -9.37 -3.79 8.07
CA GLY A 73 -10.40 -4.67 7.52
C GLY A 73 -10.46 -6.00 8.26
N HIS A 74 -11.67 -6.43 8.62
CA HIS A 74 -11.87 -7.75 9.21
C HIS A 74 -11.48 -8.81 8.17
N GLU A 75 -10.42 -9.57 8.42
CA GLU A 75 -10.20 -10.84 7.73
C GLU A 75 -11.40 -11.76 8.01
N PRO A 76 -12.29 -12.03 7.02
CA PRO A 76 -13.23 -13.12 7.18
C PRO A 76 -12.44 -14.40 6.95
N LYS A 77 -12.26 -15.13 8.05
CA LYS A 77 -11.65 -16.46 8.08
C LYS A 77 -12.39 -17.47 7.20
#